data_AF-A0A924Q6Z7-F1
#
_entry.id   AF-A0A924Q6Z7-F1
#
_cell.length_a   1.000
_cell.length_b   1.000
_cell.length_c   1.000
_cell.angle_alpha   90.00
_cell.angle_beta   90.00
_cell.angle_gamma   90.00
#
_symmetry.space_group_name_H-M   'P 1'
#
loop_
_entity.id
_entity.type
_entity.pdbx_description
1 polymer ?
#
loop_
_entity_poly.entity_id
_entity_poly.type
_entity_poly.pdbx_seq_one_letter_code
_entity_poly.pdbx_strand_id
1 'polypeptide(L)'
;HTLDAAAGKFGTGGLMSFEGGRITENFKVPQLRNVYQKLGMFGSSADASVSTGPQIRGFGFGNDGSLDTLTSFFSDPVFNFPAPVVTTRDQVIAFALVMDSDFLPVIGQQVTWRPGAPDSVEARLTLLKSQARPSLNTTRPACDLVARATASGGAHSGLLLADGTWQMRSGARLDDAALRAIATTTQPITFTCLPPGNGKRVALNGGPVANNSVVEYYMAAIDQYFMTASPTDTALLDSLPGAGWSRTGEWFKQGGSTPVCRFYGSAVPGPNTHFYTAVQQECDLLKALQASTPSSQPRLNFESLDFLITPAVNGACPVNMTPVYRAYNNGFTRGRDGNHRYTSNADAMLLMVARGWSNEGAVMCAPS
;
A
#
# COMPACT_ATOMS: atom_id res chain seq x y z
N HIS A 1 19.81 -17.53 13.72
CA HIS A 1 18.97 -16.43 13.19
C HIS A 1 19.69 -15.10 13.37
N THR A 2 19.45 -14.12 12.49
CA THR A 2 20.04 -12.76 12.57
C THR A 2 18.94 -11.72 12.40
N LEU A 3 18.96 -10.69 13.24
CA LEU A 3 18.11 -9.49 13.10
C LEU A 3 19.01 -8.30 12.74
N ASP A 4 18.89 -7.85 11.49
CA ASP A 4 19.55 -6.66 10.96
C ASP A 4 18.58 -5.99 9.98
N ALA A 5 17.74 -5.09 10.51
CA ALA A 5 16.72 -4.40 9.72
C ALA A 5 17.31 -3.49 8.64
N ALA A 6 18.50 -2.92 8.88
CA ALA A 6 19.18 -2.05 7.92
C ALA A 6 19.62 -2.82 6.67
N ALA A 7 20.00 -4.09 6.82
CA ALA A 7 20.34 -4.98 5.71
C ALA A 7 19.16 -5.84 5.21
N GLY A 8 17.94 -5.60 5.68
CA GLY A 8 16.76 -6.37 5.27
C GLY A 8 16.68 -7.81 5.82
N LYS A 9 17.44 -8.12 6.88
CA LYS A 9 17.55 -9.48 7.46
C LYS A 9 16.67 -9.61 8.71
N PHE A 10 15.52 -10.28 8.57
CA PHE A 10 14.52 -10.43 9.63
C PHE A 10 14.38 -11.89 10.06
N GLY A 11 15.42 -12.38 10.72
CA GLY A 11 15.51 -13.75 11.20
C GLY A 11 16.39 -14.65 10.32
N THR A 12 16.51 -14.40 9.02
CA THR A 12 17.45 -15.15 8.17
C THR A 12 18.83 -14.46 8.13
N GLY A 13 19.88 -15.21 8.46
CA GLY A 13 21.27 -14.75 8.32
C GLY A 13 21.84 -14.93 6.92
N GLY A 14 21.06 -15.50 5.98
CA GLY A 14 21.57 -15.96 4.68
C GLY A 14 22.40 -17.24 4.75
N LEU A 15 22.35 -17.94 5.89
CA LEU A 15 23.09 -19.17 6.16
C LEU A 15 22.17 -20.39 6.09
N MET A 16 22.77 -21.58 6.19
CA MET A 16 22.07 -22.86 6.30
C MET A 16 22.21 -23.44 7.71
N SER A 17 21.25 -24.24 8.13
CA SER A 17 21.25 -25.01 9.39
C SER A 17 21.27 -26.51 9.13
N PHE A 18 21.83 -27.23 10.10
CA PHE A 18 21.66 -28.66 10.25
C PHE A 18 20.29 -28.92 10.90
N GLU A 19 19.47 -29.77 10.30
CA GLU A 19 18.08 -30.01 10.71
C GLU A 19 17.90 -31.28 11.58
N GLY A 20 18.97 -31.77 12.20
CA GLY A 20 18.94 -32.95 13.07
C GLY A 20 19.24 -34.27 12.34
N GLY A 21 19.36 -35.35 13.11
CA GLY A 21 19.78 -36.66 12.59
C GLY A 21 18.77 -37.38 11.69
N ARG A 22 17.59 -36.80 11.47
CA ARG A 22 16.51 -37.37 10.63
C ARG A 22 16.48 -36.79 9.22
N ILE A 23 17.22 -35.71 8.98
CA ILE A 23 17.23 -34.99 7.70
C ILE A 23 18.69 -34.93 7.23
N THR A 24 18.95 -35.47 6.05
CA THR A 24 20.31 -35.58 5.48
C THR A 24 20.81 -34.27 4.87
N GLU A 25 19.89 -33.38 4.53
CA GLU A 25 20.15 -32.12 3.86
C GLU A 25 20.24 -30.95 4.85
N ASN A 26 21.14 -30.02 4.58
CA ASN A 26 21.13 -28.72 5.25
C ASN A 26 20.12 -27.81 4.57
N PHE A 27 19.36 -27.05 5.35
CA PHE A 27 18.34 -26.14 4.83
C PHE A 27 18.72 -24.69 5.11
N LYS A 28 18.25 -23.79 4.24
CA LYS A 28 18.36 -22.35 4.48
C LYS A 28 17.62 -21.98 5.77
N VAL A 29 18.28 -21.24 6.66
CA VAL A 29 17.67 -20.69 7.88
C VAL A 29 16.51 -19.78 7.48
N PRO A 30 15.25 -20.10 7.85
CA PRO A 30 14.09 -19.34 7.42
C PRO A 30 14.03 -17.97 8.10
N GLN A 31 13.32 -17.05 7.44
CA GLN A 31 12.89 -15.78 8.01
C GLN A 31 11.79 -16.03 9.06
N LEU A 32 11.69 -15.18 10.08
CA LEU A 32 10.75 -15.37 11.21
C LEU A 32 9.49 -14.49 11.15
N ARG A 33 9.36 -13.61 10.15
CA ARG A 33 8.16 -12.80 9.95
C ARG A 33 6.95 -13.69 9.68
N ASN A 34 5.81 -13.26 10.19
CA ASN A 34 4.51 -13.91 10.01
C ASN A 34 4.42 -15.34 10.54
N VAL A 35 5.36 -15.78 11.38
CA VAL A 35 5.28 -17.09 12.04
C VAL A 35 3.99 -17.23 12.86
N TYR A 36 3.47 -16.12 13.42
CA TYR A 36 2.17 -16.09 14.09
C TYR A 36 0.98 -16.55 13.22
N GLN A 37 1.11 -16.51 11.89
CA GLN A 37 0.06 -16.96 10.98
C GLN A 37 -0.08 -18.48 10.91
N LYS A 38 0.95 -19.22 11.33
CA LYS A 38 0.94 -20.69 11.40
C LYS A 38 0.21 -21.23 12.64
N LEU A 39 -0.20 -20.36 13.56
CA LEU A 39 -0.96 -20.75 14.74
C LEU A 39 -2.36 -21.25 14.34
N GLY A 40 -2.73 -22.42 14.87
CA GLY A 40 -4.03 -23.04 14.65
C GLY A 40 -3.99 -24.45 14.05
N MET A 41 -2.79 -25.01 13.84
CA MET A 41 -2.56 -26.45 13.69
C MET A 41 -2.33 -27.06 15.08
N PHE A 42 -2.94 -28.20 15.34
CA PHE A 42 -2.82 -28.95 16.59
C PHE A 42 -2.52 -30.42 16.27
N GLY A 43 -1.47 -30.99 16.87
CA GLY A 43 -1.04 -32.37 16.65
C GLY A 43 -0.02 -32.52 15.52
N SER A 44 1.04 -33.28 15.77
CA SER A 44 2.05 -33.60 14.76
C SER A 44 1.52 -34.64 13.77
N SER A 45 1.85 -34.51 12.49
CA SER A 45 1.53 -35.54 11.49
C SER A 45 2.28 -36.86 11.72
N ALA A 46 3.31 -36.86 12.56
CA ALA A 46 4.03 -38.06 12.96
C ALA A 46 3.33 -38.87 14.07
N ASP A 47 2.31 -38.29 14.73
CA ASP A 47 1.53 -38.96 15.78
C ASP A 47 0.02 -38.69 15.61
N ALA A 48 -0.64 -39.62 14.93
CA ALA A 48 -2.08 -39.61 14.71
C ALA A 48 -2.87 -40.40 15.77
N SER A 49 -2.25 -40.77 16.90
CA SER A 49 -2.87 -41.67 17.88
C SER A 49 -3.99 -41.02 18.70
N VAL A 50 -4.05 -39.69 18.76
CA VAL A 50 -5.03 -38.93 19.54
C VAL A 50 -5.63 -37.79 18.72
N SER A 51 -6.97 -37.64 18.76
CA SER A 51 -7.64 -36.48 18.18
C SER A 51 -7.23 -35.20 18.91
N THR A 52 -6.62 -34.26 18.19
CA THR A 52 -6.10 -32.99 18.73
C THR A 52 -7.08 -31.83 18.60
N GLY A 53 -8.35 -32.14 18.30
CA GLY A 53 -9.42 -31.16 18.16
C GLY A 53 -9.49 -30.49 16.77
N PRO A 54 -10.49 -29.62 16.57
CA PRO A 54 -10.69 -28.92 15.30
C PRO A 54 -9.50 -28.03 14.94
N GLN A 55 -8.96 -28.23 13.75
CA GLN A 55 -7.91 -27.36 13.20
C GLN A 55 -8.53 -26.02 12.80
N ILE A 56 -7.89 -24.90 13.19
CA ILE A 56 -8.41 -23.55 12.90
C ILE A 56 -7.88 -23.06 11.55
N ARG A 57 -6.56 -23.15 11.35
CA ARG A 57 -5.81 -22.79 10.14
C ARG A 57 -4.32 -23.05 10.39
N GLY A 58 -3.55 -23.26 9.34
CA GLY A 58 -2.09 -23.32 9.43
C GLY A 58 -1.50 -24.51 8.69
N PHE A 59 -0.19 -24.48 8.57
CA PHE A 59 0.66 -25.58 8.15
C PHE A 59 1.80 -25.64 9.16
N GLY A 60 2.39 -26.82 9.34
CA GLY A 60 3.34 -27.00 10.42
C GLY A 60 4.66 -26.25 10.28
N PHE A 61 5.46 -26.47 11.30
CA PHE A 61 6.87 -26.15 11.45
C PHE A 61 7.70 -27.35 10.97
N GLY A 62 8.97 -27.09 10.62
CA GLY A 62 9.78 -28.02 9.84
C GLY A 62 9.65 -27.79 8.32
N ASN A 63 10.64 -28.25 7.57
CA ASN A 63 10.69 -28.17 6.11
C ASN A 63 9.60 -29.02 5.43
N ASP A 64 9.13 -30.06 6.11
CA ASP A 64 8.05 -30.95 5.67
C ASP A 64 6.67 -30.55 6.24
N GLY A 65 6.63 -29.56 7.14
CA GLY A 65 5.40 -29.07 7.78
C GLY A 65 4.78 -30.05 8.79
N SER A 66 5.54 -31.00 9.33
CA SER A 66 5.04 -32.07 10.20
C SER A 66 4.80 -31.66 11.66
N LEU A 67 5.38 -30.54 12.12
CA LEU A 67 5.33 -30.11 13.52
C LEU A 67 4.26 -29.05 13.73
N ASP A 68 3.43 -29.17 14.75
CA ASP A 68 2.22 -28.37 14.92
C ASP A 68 2.44 -26.99 15.53
N THR A 69 3.31 -26.89 16.55
CA THR A 69 3.54 -25.67 17.32
C THR A 69 5.01 -25.30 17.39
N LEU A 70 5.30 -24.03 17.68
CA LEU A 70 6.66 -23.60 17.99
C LEU A 70 7.22 -24.30 19.24
N THR A 71 6.36 -24.68 20.19
CA THR A 71 6.76 -25.45 21.37
C THR A 71 7.27 -26.83 20.98
N SER A 72 6.56 -27.53 20.09
CA SER A 72 6.98 -28.82 19.54
C SER A 72 8.27 -28.67 18.72
N PHE A 73 8.34 -27.65 17.85
CA PHE A 73 9.51 -27.37 17.01
C PHE A 73 10.77 -27.09 17.85
N PHE A 74 10.68 -26.18 18.83
CA PHE A 74 11.78 -25.86 19.73
C PHE A 74 11.99 -26.87 20.86
N SER A 75 11.31 -28.01 20.85
CA SER A 75 11.64 -29.12 21.74
C SER A 75 12.67 -30.09 21.15
N ASP A 76 12.98 -29.95 19.86
CA ASP A 76 14.00 -30.77 19.21
C ASP A 76 15.39 -30.58 19.85
N PRO A 77 16.14 -31.66 20.13
CA PRO A 77 17.47 -31.60 20.74
C PRO A 77 18.52 -30.76 19.99
N VAL A 78 18.32 -30.43 18.71
CA VAL A 78 19.20 -29.50 18.00
C VAL A 78 19.17 -28.08 18.59
N PHE A 79 18.09 -27.73 19.29
CA PHE A 79 17.97 -26.46 19.98
C PHE A 79 18.48 -26.56 21.42
N ASN A 80 19.50 -25.77 21.74
CA ASN A 80 20.03 -25.67 23.09
C ASN A 80 19.47 -24.42 23.80
N PHE A 81 18.65 -24.62 24.83
CA PHE A 81 18.11 -23.55 25.64
C PHE A 81 18.79 -23.49 27.02
N PRO A 82 19.35 -22.34 27.41
CA PRO A 82 19.85 -22.13 28.77
C PRO A 82 18.80 -22.37 29.85
N ALA A 83 19.24 -22.89 31.00
CA ALA A 83 18.36 -23.04 32.16
C ALA A 83 17.88 -21.66 32.68
N PRO A 84 16.59 -21.53 33.08
CA PRO A 84 15.55 -22.57 33.08
C PRO A 84 14.99 -22.83 31.67
N VAL A 85 15.13 -24.06 31.18
CA VAL A 85 14.89 -24.44 29.77
C VAL A 85 13.50 -24.06 29.30
N VAL A 86 12.47 -24.37 30.08
CA VAL A 86 11.07 -24.07 29.73
C VAL A 86 10.86 -22.57 29.57
N THR A 87 11.29 -21.77 30.56
CA THR A 87 11.14 -20.32 30.54
C THR A 87 11.89 -19.68 29.38
N THR A 88 13.14 -20.06 29.15
CA THR A 88 13.95 -19.50 28.06
C THR A 88 13.36 -19.87 26.70
N ARG A 89 12.85 -21.08 26.53
CA ARG A 89 12.16 -21.50 25.31
C ARG A 89 10.89 -20.69 25.07
N ASP A 90 10.06 -20.50 26.09
CA ASP A 90 8.83 -19.72 25.98
C ASP A 90 9.10 -18.26 25.62
N GLN A 91 10.19 -17.67 26.15
CA GLN A 91 10.64 -16.33 25.77
C GLN A 91 11.06 -16.25 24.30
N VAL A 92 11.76 -17.25 23.78
CA VAL A 92 12.15 -17.31 22.35
C VAL A 92 10.94 -17.51 21.45
N ILE A 93 9.95 -18.31 21.88
CA ILE A 93 8.67 -18.46 21.18
C ILE A 93 7.95 -17.11 21.12
N ALA A 94 7.83 -16.42 22.25
CA ALA A 94 7.21 -15.10 22.31
C ALA A 94 7.91 -14.11 21.37
N PHE A 95 9.25 -14.09 21.39
CA PHE A 95 10.05 -13.28 20.48
C PHE A 95 9.78 -13.60 19.00
N ALA A 96 9.74 -14.89 18.62
CA ALA A 96 9.45 -15.31 17.25
C ALA A 96 8.04 -14.92 16.79
N LEU A 97 7.06 -14.93 17.70
CA LEU A 97 5.67 -14.57 17.39
C LEU A 97 5.47 -13.06 17.22
N VAL A 98 6.26 -12.23 17.91
CA VAL A 98 6.21 -10.76 17.80
C VAL A 98 7.24 -10.20 16.82
N MET A 99 7.87 -11.06 16.03
CA MET A 99 8.85 -10.64 15.03
C MET A 99 8.21 -9.70 14.02
N ASP A 100 8.81 -8.53 13.86
CA ASP A 100 8.26 -7.46 13.01
C ASP A 100 8.05 -7.94 11.57
N SER A 101 6.85 -7.73 11.03
CA SER A 101 6.47 -8.06 9.66
C SER A 101 6.38 -6.85 8.73
N ASP A 102 6.75 -5.64 9.21
CA ASP A 102 6.57 -4.32 8.57
C ASP A 102 5.09 -3.96 8.27
N PHE A 103 4.18 -4.85 8.65
CA PHE A 103 2.75 -4.76 8.43
C PHE A 103 2.02 -5.22 9.69
N LEU A 104 0.93 -4.53 10.01
CA LEU A 104 0.00 -4.97 11.05
C LEU A 104 -0.57 -6.35 10.71
N PRO A 105 -0.84 -7.23 11.69
CA PRO A 105 -1.30 -8.60 11.44
C PRO A 105 -2.56 -8.76 10.58
N VAL A 106 -3.37 -7.70 10.48
CA VAL A 106 -4.60 -7.68 9.67
C VAL A 106 -4.30 -7.48 8.17
N ILE A 107 -3.16 -6.88 7.81
CA ILE A 107 -2.80 -6.61 6.41
C ILE A 107 -2.52 -7.94 5.69
N GLY A 108 -3.07 -8.08 4.49
CA GLY A 108 -3.02 -9.31 3.69
C GLY A 108 -4.05 -10.36 4.10
N GLN A 109 -4.76 -10.18 5.22
CA GLN A 109 -5.80 -11.11 5.64
C GLN A 109 -6.99 -11.05 4.68
N GLN A 110 -7.53 -12.23 4.38
CA GLN A 110 -8.65 -12.39 3.48
C GLN A 110 -9.75 -13.24 4.12
N VAL A 111 -11.00 -12.97 3.74
CA VAL A 111 -12.13 -13.83 4.05
C VAL A 111 -13.07 -13.89 2.85
N THR A 112 -13.47 -15.10 2.47
CA THR A 112 -14.44 -15.33 1.40
C THR A 112 -15.79 -15.63 2.02
N TRP A 113 -16.75 -14.75 1.78
CA TRP A 113 -18.10 -14.82 2.32
C TRP A 113 -19.09 -15.22 1.24
N ARG A 114 -20.10 -15.99 1.63
CA ARG A 114 -21.25 -16.38 0.80
C ARG A 114 -22.50 -16.45 1.68
N PRO A 115 -23.71 -16.42 1.10
CA PRO A 115 -24.93 -16.66 1.87
C PRO A 115 -24.86 -18.00 2.63
N GLY A 116 -25.19 -17.99 3.92
CA GLY A 116 -25.06 -19.15 4.80
C GLY A 116 -23.63 -19.44 5.29
N ALA A 117 -22.73 -18.46 5.23
CA ALA A 117 -21.39 -18.59 5.80
C ALA A 117 -21.43 -18.94 7.31
N PRO A 118 -20.49 -19.75 7.81
CA PRO A 118 -20.44 -20.11 9.22
C PRO A 118 -20.05 -18.92 10.11
N ASP A 119 -20.38 -19.00 11.41
CA ASP A 119 -20.12 -17.94 12.39
C ASP A 119 -18.65 -17.49 12.44
N SER A 120 -17.71 -18.41 12.19
CA SER A 120 -16.27 -18.09 12.15
C SER A 120 -15.92 -17.13 11.00
N VAL A 121 -16.57 -17.27 9.85
CA VAL A 121 -16.40 -16.37 8.69
C VAL A 121 -17.05 -15.02 8.98
N GLU A 122 -18.22 -15.01 9.60
CA GLU A 122 -18.90 -13.77 9.99
C GLU A 122 -18.11 -12.98 11.05
N ALA A 123 -17.59 -13.66 12.07
CA ALA A 123 -16.72 -13.06 13.08
C ALA A 123 -15.45 -12.49 12.44
N ARG A 124 -14.84 -13.22 11.47
CA ARG A 124 -13.64 -12.75 10.78
C ARG A 124 -13.93 -11.51 9.94
N LEU A 125 -15.01 -11.50 9.18
CA LEU A 125 -15.41 -10.35 8.36
C LEU A 125 -15.74 -9.13 9.25
N THR A 126 -16.40 -9.36 10.38
CA THR A 126 -16.67 -8.31 11.38
C THR A 126 -15.36 -7.70 11.91
N LEU A 127 -14.37 -8.54 12.23
CA LEU A 127 -13.05 -8.06 12.62
C LEU A 127 -12.39 -7.23 11.51
N LEU A 128 -12.36 -7.71 10.26
CA LEU A 128 -11.75 -6.95 9.16
C LEU A 128 -12.41 -5.59 8.97
N LYS A 129 -13.75 -5.51 9.02
CA LYS A 129 -14.49 -4.25 8.94
C LYS A 129 -14.16 -3.30 10.10
N SER A 130 -14.02 -3.83 11.31
CA SER A 130 -13.63 -3.02 12.48
C SER A 130 -12.22 -2.45 12.35
N GLN A 131 -11.28 -3.23 11.80
CA GLN A 131 -9.89 -2.79 11.59
C GLN A 131 -9.77 -1.79 10.45
N ALA A 132 -10.70 -1.81 9.49
CA ALA A 132 -10.74 -0.91 8.35
C ALA A 132 -11.47 0.42 8.63
N ARG A 133 -11.88 0.68 9.87
CA ARG A 133 -12.57 1.90 10.27
C ARG A 133 -11.85 2.58 11.44
N PRO A 134 -11.84 3.93 11.49
CA PRO A 134 -11.42 4.64 12.68
C PRO A 134 -12.25 4.22 13.90
N SER A 135 -11.64 4.20 15.08
CA SER A 135 -12.31 3.95 16.36
C SER A 135 -12.06 5.10 17.33
N LEU A 136 -12.79 5.15 18.44
CA LEU A 136 -12.58 6.18 19.49
C LEU A 136 -11.12 6.24 19.98
N ASN A 137 -10.39 5.12 19.91
CA ASN A 137 -9.01 4.99 20.37
C ASN A 137 -7.99 5.00 19.22
N THR A 138 -8.44 5.01 17.96
CA THR A 138 -7.57 4.98 16.78
C THR A 138 -8.07 5.97 15.73
N THR A 139 -7.33 7.05 15.54
CA THR A 139 -7.62 8.06 14.50
C THR A 139 -7.42 7.53 13.08
N ARG A 140 -6.74 6.39 12.90
CA ARG A 140 -6.45 5.79 11.59
C ARG A 140 -6.89 4.32 11.51
N PRO A 141 -7.47 3.88 10.38
CA PRO A 141 -7.74 2.47 10.15
C PRO A 141 -6.43 1.68 9.97
N ALA A 142 -6.43 0.43 10.43
CA ALA A 142 -5.29 -0.47 10.33
C ALA A 142 -5.10 -1.06 8.92
N CYS A 143 -6.15 -1.04 8.10
CA CYS A 143 -6.12 -1.53 6.72
C CYS A 143 -7.14 -0.80 5.84
N ASP A 144 -6.97 -0.87 4.52
CA ASP A 144 -8.05 -0.59 3.57
C ASP A 144 -8.75 -1.90 3.22
N LEU A 145 -10.02 -2.07 3.60
CA LEU A 145 -10.77 -3.29 3.29
C LEU A 145 -11.42 -3.20 1.90
N VAL A 146 -11.02 -4.08 1.00
CA VAL A 146 -11.59 -4.19 -0.34
C VAL A 146 -12.48 -5.43 -0.45
N ALA A 147 -13.56 -5.34 -1.21
CA ALA A 147 -14.44 -6.45 -1.57
C ALA A 147 -14.31 -6.74 -3.07
N ARG A 148 -14.23 -8.01 -3.45
CA ARG A 148 -14.19 -8.46 -4.85
C ARG A 148 -15.11 -9.66 -5.06
N ALA A 149 -15.88 -9.63 -6.13
CA ALA A 149 -16.76 -10.73 -6.51
C ALA A 149 -16.90 -10.82 -8.03
N THR A 150 -17.20 -12.01 -8.54
CA THR A 150 -17.62 -12.20 -9.93
C THR A 150 -19.02 -12.77 -9.88
N ALA A 151 -20.02 -11.93 -10.13
CA ALA A 151 -21.42 -12.27 -9.96
C ALA A 151 -22.26 -11.71 -11.12
N SER A 152 -23.30 -12.45 -11.51
CA SER A 152 -24.23 -12.07 -12.60
C SER A 152 -23.52 -11.70 -13.92
N GLY A 153 -22.40 -12.37 -14.24
CA GLY A 153 -21.62 -12.12 -15.45
C GLY A 153 -20.69 -10.91 -15.40
N GLY A 154 -20.59 -10.22 -14.26
CA GLY A 154 -19.74 -9.03 -14.08
C GLY A 154 -18.78 -9.12 -12.90
N ALA A 155 -17.65 -8.42 -12.99
CA ALA A 155 -16.72 -8.24 -11.89
C ALA A 155 -17.14 -7.04 -11.03
N HIS A 156 -17.35 -7.29 -9.74
CA HIS A 156 -17.64 -6.29 -8.73
C HIS A 156 -16.42 -6.07 -7.86
N SER A 157 -16.11 -4.81 -7.57
CA SER A 157 -15.00 -4.45 -6.71
C SER A 157 -15.36 -3.18 -5.95
N GLY A 158 -15.09 -3.14 -4.64
CA GLY A 158 -15.45 -2.02 -3.79
C GLY A 158 -14.51 -1.81 -2.61
N LEU A 159 -14.54 -0.60 -2.05
CA LEU A 159 -13.75 -0.16 -0.92
C LEU A 159 -14.68 0.22 0.24
N LEU A 160 -14.41 -0.29 1.43
CA LEU A 160 -15.12 0.15 2.64
C LEU A 160 -14.66 1.57 3.02
N LEU A 161 -15.59 2.48 3.27
CA LEU A 161 -15.27 3.82 3.76
C LEU A 161 -15.56 3.95 5.25
N ALA A 162 -15.12 5.06 5.86
CA ALA A 162 -15.22 5.31 7.29
C ALA A 162 -16.66 5.27 7.84
N ASP A 163 -17.63 5.70 7.03
CA ASP A 163 -19.07 5.68 7.36
C ASP A 163 -19.67 4.26 7.39
N GLY A 164 -18.90 3.23 6.98
CA GLY A 164 -19.34 1.84 6.96
C GLY A 164 -20.02 1.39 5.67
N THR A 165 -20.17 2.27 4.69
CA THR A 165 -20.69 1.93 3.36
C THR A 165 -19.56 1.66 2.36
N TRP A 166 -19.89 0.98 1.27
CA TRP A 166 -18.98 0.51 0.23
C TRP A 166 -19.04 1.41 -0.99
N GLN A 167 -17.89 1.94 -1.41
CA GLN A 167 -17.76 2.63 -2.70
C GLN A 167 -17.41 1.58 -3.73
N MET A 168 -18.28 1.37 -4.70
CA MET A 168 -18.06 0.40 -5.77
C MET A 168 -17.28 1.04 -6.92
N ARG A 169 -16.54 0.21 -7.68
CA ARG A 169 -15.83 0.64 -8.88
C ARG A 169 -16.78 1.27 -9.92
N SER A 170 -18.04 0.85 -9.96
CA SER A 170 -19.08 1.43 -10.81
C SER A 170 -19.47 2.86 -10.42
N GLY A 171 -19.01 3.38 -9.28
CA GLY A 171 -19.42 4.65 -8.69
C GLY A 171 -20.61 4.53 -7.72
N ALA A 172 -21.28 3.37 -7.67
CA ALA A 172 -22.37 3.13 -6.74
C ALA A 172 -21.90 3.14 -5.27
N ARG A 173 -22.78 3.60 -4.38
CA ARG A 173 -22.61 3.51 -2.92
C ARG A 173 -23.55 2.44 -2.38
N LEU A 174 -23.02 1.40 -1.74
CA LEU A 174 -23.81 0.31 -1.18
C LEU A 174 -23.64 0.24 0.33
N ASP A 175 -24.69 -0.05 1.08
CA ASP A 175 -24.52 -0.53 2.45
C ASP A 175 -24.03 -2.00 2.45
N ASP A 176 -23.79 -2.55 3.65
CA ASP A 176 -23.28 -3.92 3.75
C ASP A 176 -24.28 -4.98 3.26
N ALA A 177 -25.58 -4.76 3.48
CA ALA A 177 -26.62 -5.70 3.06
C ALA A 177 -26.73 -5.74 1.53
N ALA A 178 -26.73 -4.57 0.88
CA ALA A 178 -26.75 -4.43 -0.56
C ALA A 178 -25.47 -4.99 -1.22
N LEU A 179 -24.29 -4.81 -0.61
CA LEU A 179 -23.07 -5.47 -1.07
C LEU A 179 -23.22 -6.99 -1.00
N ARG A 180 -23.67 -7.52 0.14
CA ARG A 180 -23.83 -8.97 0.35
C ARG A 180 -24.87 -9.59 -0.58
N ALA A 181 -25.89 -8.83 -0.99
CA ALA A 181 -26.89 -9.29 -1.96
C ALA A 181 -26.32 -9.57 -3.37
N ILE A 182 -25.10 -9.11 -3.67
CA ILE A 182 -24.39 -9.44 -4.92
C ILE A 182 -23.92 -10.91 -4.92
N ALA A 183 -23.64 -11.48 -3.74
CA ALA A 183 -23.13 -12.83 -3.64
C ALA A 183 -24.23 -13.88 -3.81
N THR A 184 -23.85 -15.02 -4.39
CA THR A 184 -24.63 -16.25 -4.29
C THR A 184 -23.80 -17.34 -3.62
N THR A 185 -24.39 -18.50 -3.36
CA THR A 185 -23.67 -19.65 -2.77
C THR A 185 -22.50 -20.13 -3.64
N THR A 186 -22.58 -19.92 -4.96
CA THR A 186 -21.55 -20.29 -5.95
C THR A 186 -20.70 -19.12 -6.41
N GLN A 187 -21.13 -17.87 -6.17
CA GLN A 187 -20.42 -16.64 -6.52
C GLN A 187 -20.17 -15.82 -5.25
N PRO A 188 -19.12 -16.14 -4.48
CA PRO A 188 -18.85 -15.48 -3.20
C PRO A 188 -18.20 -14.10 -3.37
N ILE A 189 -18.17 -13.33 -2.28
CA ILE A 189 -17.40 -12.09 -2.17
C ILE A 189 -16.16 -12.37 -1.33
N THR A 190 -14.99 -12.06 -1.87
CA THR A 190 -13.73 -12.08 -1.13
C THR A 190 -13.40 -10.69 -0.64
N PHE A 191 -13.17 -10.57 0.66
CA PHE A 191 -12.72 -9.36 1.34
C PHE A 191 -11.24 -9.46 1.63
N THR A 192 -10.48 -8.39 1.40
CA THR A 192 -9.03 -8.34 1.62
C THR A 192 -8.64 -7.05 2.33
N CYS A 193 -7.92 -7.14 3.44
CA CYS A 193 -7.29 -5.98 4.07
C CYS A 193 -5.97 -5.66 3.35
N LEU A 194 -5.86 -4.46 2.80
CA LEU A 194 -4.65 -3.94 2.17
C LEU A 194 -3.92 -2.96 3.08
N PRO A 195 -2.63 -2.68 2.86
CA PRO A 195 -1.97 -1.57 3.55
C PRO A 195 -2.77 -0.27 3.33
N PRO A 196 -2.96 0.56 4.37
CA PRO A 196 -3.65 1.83 4.25
C PRO A 196 -3.15 2.68 3.07
N GLY A 197 -4.08 3.32 2.35
CA GLY A 197 -3.80 4.13 1.15
C GLY A 197 -3.75 3.36 -0.17
N ASN A 198 -3.84 2.03 -0.17
CA ASN A 198 -3.83 1.23 -1.41
C ASN A 198 -5.23 0.85 -1.90
N GLY A 199 -6.25 0.99 -1.05
CA GLY A 199 -7.62 0.55 -1.31
C GLY A 199 -8.23 1.19 -2.55
N LYS A 200 -8.09 2.51 -2.72
CA LYS A 200 -8.64 3.23 -3.88
C LYS A 200 -8.09 2.70 -5.21
N ARG A 201 -6.76 2.51 -5.29
CA ARG A 201 -6.11 1.93 -6.47
C ARG A 201 -6.62 0.52 -6.74
N VAL A 202 -6.59 -0.33 -5.72
CA VAL A 202 -6.82 -1.78 -5.89
C VAL A 202 -8.31 -2.12 -6.08
N ALA A 203 -9.21 -1.45 -5.37
CA ALA A 203 -10.64 -1.67 -5.49
C ALA A 203 -11.24 -0.92 -6.69
N LEU A 204 -10.88 0.35 -6.85
CA LEU A 204 -11.61 1.27 -7.73
C LEU A 204 -10.86 1.62 -9.01
N ASN A 205 -9.67 1.05 -9.23
CA ASN A 205 -8.75 1.47 -10.31
C ASN A 205 -8.40 2.97 -10.23
N GLY A 206 -8.19 3.45 -9.01
CA GLY A 206 -8.04 4.89 -8.72
C GLY A 206 -9.37 5.61 -8.51
N GLY A 207 -10.49 4.99 -8.87
CA GLY A 207 -11.84 5.43 -8.56
C GLY A 207 -12.41 6.49 -9.49
N PRO A 208 -13.73 6.74 -9.37
CA PRO A 208 -14.34 7.89 -10.01
C PRO A 208 -13.72 9.16 -9.46
N VAL A 209 -13.45 10.09 -10.36
CA VAL A 209 -12.85 11.39 -10.04
C VAL A 209 -13.94 12.44 -10.22
N ALA A 210 -14.05 13.37 -9.28
CA ALA A 210 -14.99 14.48 -9.42
C ALA A 210 -14.68 15.33 -10.66
N ASN A 211 -15.68 15.99 -11.23
CA ASN A 211 -15.45 17.01 -12.26
C ASN A 211 -14.47 18.06 -11.75
N ASN A 212 -13.65 18.62 -12.64
CA ASN A 212 -12.62 19.61 -12.31
C ASN A 212 -11.60 19.11 -11.29
N SER A 213 -11.08 17.89 -11.49
CA SER A 213 -10.01 17.35 -10.65
C SER A 213 -8.71 17.20 -11.42
N VAL A 214 -7.61 17.30 -10.68
CA VAL A 214 -6.26 16.95 -11.11
C VAL A 214 -6.00 15.52 -10.62
N VAL A 215 -5.75 14.60 -11.55
CA VAL A 215 -5.62 13.15 -11.29
C VAL A 215 -4.16 12.76 -11.23
N GLU A 216 -3.76 12.01 -10.19
CA GLU A 216 -2.40 11.48 -10.05
C GLU A 216 -2.25 10.08 -10.67
N TYR A 217 -1.16 9.92 -11.42
CA TYR A 217 -0.68 8.69 -12.01
C TYR A 217 0.72 8.36 -11.50
N TYR A 218 1.05 7.08 -11.48
CA TYR A 218 2.36 6.55 -11.10
C TYR A 218 2.85 5.51 -12.09
N MET A 219 4.11 5.60 -12.50
CA MET A 219 4.81 4.60 -13.29
C MET A 219 5.86 3.90 -12.43
N ALA A 220 5.59 2.64 -12.10
CA ALA A 220 6.45 1.85 -11.21
C ALA A 220 7.84 1.55 -11.81
N ALA A 221 7.94 1.42 -13.13
CA ALA A 221 9.19 1.05 -13.81
C ALA A 221 10.31 2.08 -13.63
N ILE A 222 9.95 3.36 -13.48
CA ILE A 222 10.90 4.47 -13.35
C ILE A 222 10.70 5.30 -12.07
N ASP A 223 9.81 4.85 -11.16
CA ASP A 223 9.47 5.51 -9.90
C ASP A 223 9.08 7.00 -10.09
N GLN A 224 8.17 7.27 -11.02
CA GLN A 224 7.72 8.63 -11.33
C GLN A 224 6.24 8.83 -11.12
N TYR A 225 5.89 10.00 -10.61
CA TYR A 225 4.53 10.51 -10.52
C TYR A 225 4.27 11.52 -11.64
N PHE A 226 3.04 11.51 -12.13
CA PHE A 226 2.50 12.45 -13.10
C PHE A 226 1.13 12.90 -12.60
N MET A 227 0.74 14.15 -12.90
CA MET A 227 -0.61 14.62 -12.62
C MET A 227 -1.17 15.37 -13.80
N THR A 228 -2.48 15.28 -14.02
CA THR A 228 -3.12 15.99 -15.13
C THR A 228 -4.54 16.42 -14.78
N ALA A 229 -4.89 17.64 -15.19
CA ALA A 229 -6.27 18.14 -15.19
C ALA A 229 -6.97 17.90 -16.54
N SER A 230 -6.23 17.46 -17.57
CA SER A 230 -6.72 17.24 -18.92
C SER A 230 -7.54 15.94 -19.00
N PRO A 231 -8.83 16.01 -19.37
CA PRO A 231 -9.64 14.82 -19.61
C PRO A 231 -9.07 13.96 -20.75
N THR A 232 -8.41 14.59 -21.74
CA THR A 232 -7.76 13.90 -22.85
C THR A 232 -6.55 13.09 -22.39
N ASP A 233 -5.69 13.68 -21.55
CA ASP A 233 -4.53 12.97 -20.97
C ASP A 233 -5.00 11.79 -20.13
N THR A 234 -6.03 12.03 -19.30
CA THR A 234 -6.65 11.01 -18.45
C THR A 234 -7.18 9.84 -19.29
N ALA A 235 -7.96 10.14 -20.35
CA ALA A 235 -8.51 9.13 -21.25
C ALA A 235 -7.40 8.34 -21.97
N LEU A 236 -6.34 9.02 -22.42
CA LEU A 236 -5.20 8.38 -23.06
C LEU A 236 -4.48 7.43 -22.10
N LEU A 237 -4.12 7.90 -20.90
CA LEU A 237 -3.40 7.10 -19.91
C LEU A 237 -4.22 5.89 -19.43
N ASP A 238 -5.53 6.06 -19.25
CA ASP A 238 -6.42 4.97 -18.87
C ASP A 238 -6.60 3.93 -19.98
N SER A 239 -6.48 4.35 -21.25
CA SER A 239 -6.60 3.45 -22.40
C SER A 239 -5.33 2.61 -22.67
N LEU A 240 -4.21 2.96 -22.04
CA LEU A 240 -2.89 2.36 -22.30
C LEU A 240 -2.25 1.75 -21.04
N PRO A 241 -2.87 0.75 -20.38
CA PRO A 241 -2.30 0.13 -19.18
C PRO A 241 -0.91 -0.51 -19.44
N GLY A 242 -0.62 -0.89 -20.69
CA GLY A 242 0.70 -1.41 -21.10
C GLY A 242 1.82 -0.36 -21.15
N ALA A 243 1.49 0.93 -21.13
CA ALA A 243 2.48 2.02 -21.10
C ALA A 243 3.11 2.21 -19.71
N GLY A 244 2.62 1.50 -18.69
CA GLY A 244 3.19 1.49 -17.34
C GLY A 244 2.63 2.55 -16.39
N TRP A 245 1.81 3.49 -16.89
CA TRP A 245 1.10 4.46 -16.04
C TRP A 245 -0.14 3.83 -15.42
N SER A 246 -0.34 4.08 -14.12
CA SER A 246 -1.53 3.65 -13.39
C SER A 246 -2.01 4.76 -12.48
N ARG A 247 -3.33 4.96 -12.40
CA ARG A 247 -3.93 5.89 -11.42
C ARG A 247 -3.51 5.48 -10.01
N THR A 248 -3.10 6.43 -9.18
CA THR A 248 -2.77 6.16 -7.78
C THR A 248 -4.01 6.07 -6.89
N GLY A 249 -5.10 6.69 -7.33
CA GLY A 249 -6.31 6.93 -6.54
C GLY A 249 -6.28 8.22 -5.74
N GLU A 250 -5.21 9.01 -5.87
CA GLU A 250 -5.13 10.36 -5.37
C GLU A 250 -5.54 11.37 -6.46
N TRP A 251 -6.27 12.39 -6.04
CA TRP A 251 -6.67 13.52 -6.86
C TRP A 251 -7.04 14.69 -5.94
N PHE A 252 -7.03 15.89 -6.49
CA PHE A 252 -7.53 17.09 -5.80
C PHE A 252 -8.31 17.97 -6.77
N LYS A 253 -9.23 18.80 -6.25
CA LYS A 253 -10.00 19.73 -7.08
C LYS A 253 -9.10 20.85 -7.60
N GLN A 254 -9.23 21.20 -8.87
CA GLN A 254 -8.75 22.50 -9.37
C GLN A 254 -9.79 23.59 -9.06
N GLY A 255 -9.32 24.82 -8.89
CA GLY A 255 -10.14 26.00 -8.62
C GLY A 255 -9.34 27.13 -7.97
N GLY A 256 -9.78 28.37 -8.14
CA GLY A 256 -9.02 29.56 -7.76
C GLY A 256 -8.82 30.46 -8.98
N SER A 257 -7.90 31.41 -8.88
CA SER A 257 -7.66 32.42 -9.91
C SER A 257 -6.28 32.34 -10.56
N THR A 258 -5.36 31.53 -10.03
CA THR A 258 -3.98 31.49 -10.52
C THR A 258 -3.78 30.30 -11.46
N PRO A 259 -3.40 30.53 -12.72
CA PRO A 259 -3.07 29.44 -13.63
C PRO A 259 -1.74 28.77 -13.22
N VAL A 260 -1.73 27.44 -13.22
CA VAL A 260 -0.55 26.64 -12.93
C VAL A 260 0.28 26.49 -14.20
N CYS A 261 1.54 26.94 -14.15
CA CYS A 261 2.49 26.70 -15.21
C CYS A 261 2.93 25.24 -15.20
N ARG A 262 2.71 24.54 -16.31
CA ARG A 262 3.18 23.19 -16.56
C ARG A 262 4.41 23.24 -17.44
N PHE A 263 5.45 22.54 -17.00
CA PHE A 263 6.68 22.35 -17.73
C PHE A 263 6.94 20.86 -17.92
N TYR A 264 7.56 20.52 -19.04
CA TYR A 264 8.10 19.20 -19.29
C TYR A 264 9.55 19.32 -19.77
N GLY A 265 10.40 18.44 -19.25
CA GLY A 265 11.76 18.30 -19.77
C GLY A 265 11.78 17.53 -21.09
N SER A 266 12.70 16.60 -21.22
CA SER A 266 12.75 15.64 -22.32
C SER A 266 13.32 14.31 -21.83
N ALA A 267 13.05 13.23 -22.56
CA ALA A 267 13.66 11.94 -22.24
C ALA A 267 15.20 12.02 -22.39
N VAL A 268 15.66 12.63 -23.49
CA VAL A 268 17.07 12.91 -23.76
C VAL A 268 17.17 14.24 -24.54
N PRO A 269 17.98 15.21 -24.06
CA PRO A 269 18.62 15.24 -22.75
C PRO A 269 17.56 15.35 -21.63
N GLY A 270 17.81 14.73 -20.46
CA GLY A 270 16.90 14.77 -19.30
C GLY A 270 16.60 16.18 -18.79
N PRO A 271 15.80 16.37 -17.73
CA PRO A 271 15.13 15.32 -16.98
C PRO A 271 13.82 14.89 -17.64
N ASN A 272 13.53 13.60 -17.66
CA ASN A 272 12.23 13.07 -18.09
C ASN A 272 11.18 13.29 -16.99
N THR A 273 10.71 14.52 -16.81
CA THR A 273 9.71 14.84 -15.78
C THR A 273 8.86 16.02 -16.16
N HIS A 274 7.65 16.04 -15.60
CA HIS A 274 6.83 17.24 -15.52
C HIS A 274 7.15 18.03 -14.24
N PHE A 275 6.91 19.33 -14.29
CA PHE A 275 6.99 20.25 -13.15
C PHE A 275 5.82 21.24 -13.21
N TYR A 276 5.26 21.59 -12.04
CA TYR A 276 4.06 22.40 -11.92
C TYR A 276 4.25 23.47 -10.85
N THR A 277 3.89 24.71 -11.16
CA THR A 277 3.93 25.79 -10.18
C THR A 277 2.82 26.80 -10.36
N ALA A 278 2.24 27.20 -9.23
CA ALA A 278 1.33 28.34 -9.11
C ALA A 278 2.05 29.61 -8.62
N VAL A 279 3.37 29.52 -8.34
CA VAL A 279 4.18 30.64 -7.87
C VAL A 279 4.70 31.37 -9.10
N GLN A 280 4.22 32.61 -9.30
CA GLN A 280 4.53 33.39 -10.50
C GLN A 280 6.04 33.58 -10.69
N GLN A 281 6.78 33.88 -9.61
CA GLN A 281 8.23 34.04 -9.68
C GLN A 281 8.95 32.76 -10.12
N GLU A 282 8.48 31.58 -9.68
CA GLU A 282 9.04 30.29 -10.09
C GLU A 282 8.73 29.99 -11.56
N CYS A 283 7.52 30.30 -12.02
CA CYS A 283 7.15 30.17 -13.43
C CYS A 283 7.99 31.07 -14.34
N ASP A 284 8.17 32.33 -13.98
CA ASP A 284 8.95 33.29 -14.78
C ASP A 284 10.43 32.93 -14.81
N LEU A 285 10.98 32.48 -13.67
CA LEU A 285 12.36 31.98 -13.59
C LEU A 285 12.58 30.78 -14.53
N LEU A 286 11.69 29.79 -14.52
CA LEU A 286 11.82 28.61 -15.37
C LEU A 286 11.69 28.95 -16.86
N LYS A 287 10.82 29.90 -17.23
CA LYS A 287 10.73 30.41 -18.60
C LYS A 287 12.00 31.15 -19.03
N ALA A 288 12.59 31.95 -18.15
CA ALA A 288 13.86 32.63 -18.42
C ALA A 288 15.01 31.63 -18.59
N LEU A 289 15.07 30.60 -17.74
CA LEU A 289 16.04 29.51 -17.87
C LEU A 289 15.87 28.79 -19.21
N GLN A 290 14.64 28.38 -19.57
CA GLN A 290 14.34 27.78 -20.88
C GLN A 290 14.85 28.63 -22.06
N ALA A 291 14.65 29.95 -22.00
CA ALA A 291 15.10 30.87 -23.06
C ALA A 291 16.63 30.95 -23.17
N SER A 292 17.35 30.79 -22.06
CA SER A 292 18.81 30.85 -22.00
C SER A 292 19.51 29.51 -22.19
N THR A 293 18.84 28.39 -21.94
CA THR A 293 19.41 27.05 -22.03
C THR A 293 19.14 26.43 -23.41
N PRO A 294 20.17 26.05 -24.19
CA PRO A 294 19.99 25.40 -25.49
C PRO A 294 19.13 24.12 -25.40
N SER A 295 18.35 23.82 -26.44
CA SER A 295 17.52 22.60 -26.48
C SER A 295 18.32 21.30 -26.52
N SER A 296 19.63 21.38 -26.79
CA SER A 296 20.57 20.26 -26.70
C SER A 296 21.08 19.99 -25.27
N GLN A 297 20.68 20.80 -24.30
CA GLN A 297 21.04 20.64 -22.88
C GLN A 297 19.81 20.30 -22.03
N PRO A 298 20.01 19.68 -20.86
CA PRO A 298 18.95 19.46 -19.90
C PRO A 298 18.21 20.74 -19.52
N ARG A 299 16.92 20.82 -19.80
CA ARG A 299 16.07 21.96 -19.44
C ARG A 299 14.61 21.56 -19.28
N LEU A 300 13.88 22.34 -18.49
CA LEU A 300 12.41 22.31 -18.46
C LEU A 300 11.86 23.26 -19.52
N ASN A 301 10.88 22.80 -20.29
CA ASN A 301 10.21 23.57 -21.33
C ASN A 301 8.78 23.87 -20.92
N PHE A 302 8.36 25.13 -20.99
CA PHE A 302 6.99 25.54 -20.75
C PHE A 302 6.06 24.89 -21.78
N GLU A 303 5.05 24.16 -21.31
CA GLU A 303 4.06 23.51 -22.17
C GLU A 303 2.77 24.34 -22.22
N SER A 304 2.22 24.67 -21.05
CA SER A 304 0.90 25.29 -20.94
C SER A 304 0.62 25.92 -19.57
N LEU A 305 -0.50 26.62 -19.50
CA LEU A 305 -1.20 26.91 -18.25
C LEU A 305 -2.26 25.81 -18.07
N ASP A 306 -2.04 24.88 -17.14
CA ASP A 306 -2.70 23.57 -17.14
C ASP A 306 -4.05 23.55 -16.42
N PHE A 307 -4.13 24.22 -15.26
CA PHE A 307 -5.36 24.36 -14.47
C PHE A 307 -5.32 25.59 -13.57
N LEU A 308 -6.45 25.99 -12.99
CA LEU A 308 -6.53 27.06 -12.00
C LEU A 308 -6.37 26.52 -10.59
N ILE A 309 -5.61 27.19 -9.75
CA ILE A 309 -5.45 26.86 -8.33
C ILE A 309 -5.33 28.12 -7.47
N THR A 310 -5.47 27.99 -6.16
CA THR A 310 -5.08 29.03 -5.20
C THR A 310 -3.65 28.75 -4.72
N PRO A 311 -2.68 29.66 -4.85
CA PRO A 311 -1.33 29.45 -4.33
C PRO A 311 -1.33 29.37 -2.80
N ALA A 312 -0.47 28.52 -2.23
CA ALA A 312 -0.19 28.56 -0.80
C ALA A 312 0.67 29.79 -0.47
N VAL A 313 0.39 30.44 0.67
CA VAL A 313 1.16 31.61 1.14
C VAL A 313 1.94 31.18 2.37
N ASN A 314 3.27 31.24 2.30
CA ASN A 314 4.17 30.79 3.37
C ASN A 314 3.86 29.36 3.87
N GLY A 315 3.54 28.45 2.94
CA GLY A 315 3.20 27.06 3.26
C GLY A 315 1.84 26.86 3.92
N ALA A 316 0.98 27.89 3.96
CA ALA A 316 -0.35 27.83 4.53
C ALA A 316 -1.45 28.04 3.49
N CYS A 317 -2.58 27.37 3.71
CA CYS A 317 -3.79 27.53 2.93
C CYS A 317 -4.86 28.32 3.68
N PRO A 318 -5.71 29.09 2.97
CA PRO A 318 -6.88 29.70 3.58
C PRO A 318 -7.79 28.66 4.26
N VAL A 319 -8.61 29.14 5.19
CA VAL A 319 -9.64 28.32 5.84
C VAL A 319 -10.56 27.69 4.78
N ASN A 320 -10.97 26.45 4.98
CA ASN A 320 -11.79 25.67 4.04
C ASN A 320 -11.14 25.40 2.68
N MET A 321 -9.80 25.34 2.64
CA MET A 321 -9.06 24.81 1.51
C MET A 321 -8.20 23.64 1.96
N THR A 322 -8.00 22.71 1.04
CA THR A 322 -7.18 21.52 1.24
C THR A 322 -5.76 21.80 0.74
N PRO A 323 -4.72 21.69 1.58
CA PRO A 323 -3.35 21.88 1.14
C PRO A 323 -2.93 20.79 0.15
N VAL A 324 -2.20 21.19 -0.89
CA VAL A 324 -1.54 20.30 -1.84
C VAL A 324 -0.04 20.45 -1.65
N TYR A 325 0.59 19.37 -1.20
CA TYR A 325 1.99 19.28 -0.85
C TYR A 325 2.84 18.88 -2.04
N ARG A 326 4.06 19.41 -2.14
CA ARG A 326 5.06 19.03 -3.15
C ARG A 326 6.23 18.30 -2.50
N ALA A 327 6.63 17.16 -3.06
CA ALA A 327 7.85 16.46 -2.68
C ALA A 327 8.76 16.24 -3.87
N TYR A 328 10.06 16.37 -3.65
CA TYR A 328 11.11 16.14 -4.65
C TYR A 328 11.91 14.87 -4.34
N ASN A 329 12.11 14.02 -5.34
CA ASN A 329 12.82 12.74 -5.18
C ASN A 329 14.34 12.85 -5.01
N ASN A 330 14.91 14.07 -5.04
CA ASN A 330 16.36 14.31 -5.05
C ASN A 330 17.10 13.64 -6.22
N GLY A 331 16.40 13.41 -7.34
CA GLY A 331 16.87 12.56 -8.45
C GLY A 331 18.24 12.95 -8.98
N PHE A 332 18.50 14.25 -9.17
CA PHE A 332 19.78 14.75 -9.66
C PHE A 332 20.96 14.29 -8.79
N THR A 333 20.84 14.43 -7.47
CA THR A 333 21.87 13.99 -6.51
C THR A 333 22.02 12.46 -6.45
N ARG A 334 21.03 11.73 -6.94
CA ARG A 334 20.98 10.26 -6.97
C ARG A 334 21.33 9.67 -8.33
N GLY A 335 21.75 10.49 -9.29
CA GLY A 335 22.08 10.05 -10.65
C GLY A 335 20.88 9.49 -11.42
N ARG A 336 19.67 10.01 -11.15
CA ARG A 336 18.41 9.65 -11.82
C ARG A 336 17.65 10.92 -12.21
N ASP A 337 16.61 10.77 -13.03
CA ASP A 337 15.73 11.90 -13.32
C ASP A 337 15.09 12.45 -12.04
N GLY A 338 15.14 13.77 -11.89
CA GLY A 338 14.36 14.47 -10.88
C GLY A 338 12.87 14.27 -11.15
N ASN A 339 12.06 14.06 -10.11
CA ASN A 339 10.61 13.99 -10.22
C ASN A 339 9.98 14.63 -8.98
N HIS A 340 8.84 15.30 -9.20
CA HIS A 340 8.05 15.90 -8.13
C HIS A 340 6.70 15.21 -8.03
N ARG A 341 6.28 14.93 -6.79
CA ARG A 341 4.94 14.44 -6.48
C ARG A 341 4.12 15.56 -5.85
N TYR A 342 2.87 15.71 -6.29
CA TYR A 342 1.92 16.69 -5.78
C TYR A 342 0.70 15.96 -5.25
N THR A 343 0.38 16.14 -3.97
CA THR A 343 -0.74 15.40 -3.35
C THR A 343 -1.41 16.20 -2.25
N SER A 344 -2.73 16.11 -2.14
CA SER A 344 -3.50 16.61 -0.99
C SER A 344 -3.49 15.64 0.19
N ASN A 345 -2.97 14.43 0.01
CA ASN A 345 -2.91 13.41 1.04
C ASN A 345 -1.63 13.56 1.87
N ALA A 346 -1.76 14.05 3.10
CA ALA A 346 -0.65 14.24 4.03
C ALA A 346 0.08 12.93 4.37
N ASP A 347 -0.62 11.79 4.39
CA ASP A 347 0.00 10.49 4.65
C ASP A 347 0.82 10.01 3.45
N ALA A 348 0.32 10.24 2.24
CA ALA A 348 1.09 10.00 1.03
C ALA A 348 2.38 10.83 1.02
N MET A 349 2.32 12.06 1.55
CA MET A 349 3.50 12.92 1.70
C MET A 349 4.50 12.38 2.73
N LEU A 350 4.04 11.96 3.91
CA LEU A 350 4.90 11.32 4.92
C LEU A 350 5.58 10.04 4.39
N LEU A 351 4.87 9.25 3.58
CA LEU A 351 5.45 8.10 2.90
C LEU A 351 6.57 8.48 1.93
N MET A 352 6.46 9.61 1.22
CA MET A 352 7.54 10.07 0.34
C MET A 352 8.78 10.46 1.16
N VAL A 353 8.58 11.16 2.28
CA VAL A 353 9.67 11.50 3.21
C VAL A 353 10.36 10.25 3.75
N ALA A 354 9.60 9.24 4.16
CA ALA A 354 10.15 7.95 4.60
C ALA A 354 10.96 7.24 3.50
N ARG A 355 10.64 7.48 2.22
CA ARG A 355 11.40 7.02 1.04
C ARG A 355 12.58 7.94 0.69
N GLY A 356 12.89 8.92 1.53
CA GLY A 356 13.99 9.87 1.36
C GLY A 356 13.70 10.98 0.35
N TRP A 357 12.44 11.28 0.04
CA TRP A 357 12.09 12.46 -0.76
C TRP A 357 12.11 13.71 0.14
N SER A 358 12.48 14.85 -0.42
CA SER A 358 12.43 16.14 0.26
C SER A 358 11.00 16.67 0.24
N ASN A 359 10.42 16.97 1.41
CA ASN A 359 9.12 17.63 1.50
C ASN A 359 9.31 19.15 1.39
N GLU A 360 8.72 19.75 0.36
CA GLU A 360 8.80 21.20 0.11
C GLU A 360 7.62 21.96 0.70
N GLY A 361 6.69 21.24 1.38
CA GLY A 361 5.53 21.82 2.04
C GLY A 361 4.34 22.02 1.10
N ALA A 362 3.34 22.75 1.58
CA ALA A 362 2.17 23.11 0.78
C ALA A 362 2.54 24.21 -0.22
N VAL A 363 2.32 23.94 -1.51
CA VAL A 363 2.61 24.88 -2.61
C VAL A 363 1.34 25.39 -3.29
N MET A 364 0.23 24.68 -3.10
CA MET A 364 -1.07 24.95 -3.69
C MET A 364 -2.18 24.65 -2.68
N CYS A 365 -3.34 25.24 -2.89
CA CYS A 365 -4.54 25.08 -2.07
C CYS A 365 -5.71 24.72 -2.99
N ALA A 366 -6.20 23.49 -2.84
CA ALA A 366 -7.35 22.97 -3.56
C ALA A 366 -8.65 23.33 -2.84
N PRO A 367 -9.77 23.55 -3.54
CA PRO A 367 -11.09 23.58 -2.92
C PRO A 367 -11.37 22.29 -2.12
N SER A 368 -12.00 22.42 -0.95
CA SER A 368 -12.39 21.27 -0.11
C SER A 368 -13.39 20.33 -0.76
#